data_AF-A0A8M1GG80-F1
#
_entry.id   AF-A0A8M1GG80-F1
#
_cell.length_a   1.000
_cell.length_b   1.000
_cell.length_c   1.000
_cell.angle_alpha   90.00
_cell.angle_beta   90.00
_cell.angle_gamma   90.00
#
_symmetry.space_group_name_H-M   'P 1'
#
loop_
_entity.id
_entity.type
_entity.pdbx_description
1 polymer ?
#
loop_
_entity_poly.entity_id
_entity_poly.type
_entity_poly.pdbx_seq_one_letter_code
_entity_poly.pdbx_strand_id
1 'polypeptide(L)'
;MATFYFSLSQSVGKHAEILSGGVYIEKNDKLCHMDTIDWRDIVRDRDAEIVVKDNGRSCPPCHEACKGRCWGPRPEDCQTLTKTICAPQCNGHCFGPNPNQCCHDECAGGCSGPQDTDCFACRLFNDSGACVRQCPQPLVYNKLTFQLEPNPHTKYQYGGVCVASCPHNFVVDQTSCVRACPPDKMEVDKNGLKMCEPCGGLCPKGEQEMVRRW
;
A
#
# COMPACT_ATOMS: atom_id res chain seq x y z
N MET A 1 4.39 -25.04 -4.85
CA MET A 1 4.26 -23.69 -5.46
C MET A 1 3.59 -22.84 -4.41
N ALA A 2 4.34 -21.94 -3.76
CA ALA A 2 3.74 -20.95 -2.88
C ALA A 2 3.12 -19.86 -3.77
N THR A 3 1.82 -19.95 -4.02
CA THR A 3 1.09 -18.89 -4.74
C THR A 3 0.68 -17.86 -3.71
N PHE A 4 1.51 -16.83 -3.54
CA PHE A 4 1.12 -15.63 -2.81
C PHE A 4 0.20 -14.80 -3.71
N TYR A 5 -1.10 -14.81 -3.45
CA TYR A 5 -2.05 -13.94 -4.16
C TYR A 5 -1.97 -12.51 -3.60
N PHE A 6 -0.86 -11.78 -3.76
CA PHE A 6 -0.81 -10.39 -3.28
C PHE A 6 0.04 -9.43 -4.11
N SER A 7 -0.50 -8.20 -4.25
CA SER A 7 0.28 -6.98 -4.41
C SER A 7 0.98 -6.66 -3.08
N LEU A 8 2.20 -7.15 -2.89
CA LEU A 8 2.99 -6.84 -1.69
C LEU A 8 3.79 -5.55 -1.91
N SER A 9 3.38 -4.51 -1.21
CA SER A 9 4.27 -3.43 -0.79
C SER A 9 5.12 -3.93 0.39
N GLN A 10 6.32 -4.42 0.07
CA GLN A 10 7.54 -4.62 0.88
C GLN A 10 7.54 -5.58 2.12
N SER A 11 8.47 -6.56 2.01
CA SER A 11 9.19 -7.33 3.06
C SER A 11 8.42 -8.27 4.00
N VAL A 12 8.42 -9.56 3.66
CA VAL A 12 8.16 -10.68 4.59
C VAL A 12 9.37 -10.85 5.49
N GLY A 13 9.29 -10.44 6.76
CA GLY A 13 10.34 -10.78 7.72
C GLY A 13 10.36 -10.03 9.04
N LYS A 14 9.81 -8.82 9.15
CA LYS A 14 9.87 -8.07 10.42
C LYS A 14 8.58 -7.35 10.82
N HIS A 15 7.86 -6.79 9.85
CA HIS A 15 6.56 -6.15 10.04
C HIS A 15 5.72 -6.37 8.79
N ALA A 16 5.15 -7.58 8.66
CA ALA A 16 4.35 -7.96 7.50
C ALA A 16 2.86 -7.82 7.84
N GLU A 17 2.12 -7.13 6.98
CA GLU A 17 0.65 -7.15 7.01
C GLU A 17 0.11 -7.44 5.61
N ILE A 18 -0.95 -8.24 5.57
CA ILE A 18 -1.72 -8.54 4.38
C ILE A 18 -3.05 -7.78 4.47
N LEU A 19 -3.21 -6.75 3.61
CA LEU A 19 -4.35 -5.83 3.68
C LEU A 19 -5.67 -6.43 3.18
N SER A 20 -5.62 -7.30 2.16
CA SER A 20 -6.80 -7.95 1.58
C SER A 20 -6.39 -9.20 0.82
N GLY A 21 -7.06 -10.32 1.08
CA GLY A 21 -6.77 -11.67 0.56
C GLY A 21 -6.18 -12.60 1.63
N GLY A 22 -6.10 -13.90 1.29
CA GLY A 22 -5.69 -14.99 2.20
C GLY A 22 -4.33 -15.62 1.90
N VAL A 23 -3.87 -16.52 2.77
CA VAL A 23 -2.55 -17.16 2.67
C VAL A 23 -2.72 -18.60 2.21
N TYR A 24 -1.98 -19.01 1.19
CA TYR A 24 -1.98 -20.40 0.70
C TYR A 24 -0.54 -20.93 0.56
N ILE A 25 -0.15 -21.82 1.47
CA ILE A 25 1.18 -22.42 1.56
C ILE A 25 1.01 -23.93 1.68
N GLU A 26 1.10 -24.62 0.53
CA GLU A 26 0.93 -26.07 0.45
C GLU A 26 1.98 -26.72 -0.46
N LYS A 27 2.34 -27.97 -0.15
CA LYS A 27 3.21 -28.83 -0.98
C LYS A 27 4.59 -28.20 -1.24
N ASN A 28 5.22 -27.73 -0.16
CA ASN A 28 6.58 -27.22 -0.19
C ASN A 28 7.45 -28.06 0.75
N ASP A 29 7.97 -29.18 0.24
CA ASP A 29 8.64 -30.24 1.03
C ASP A 29 9.87 -29.79 1.84
N LYS A 30 10.46 -28.63 1.50
CA LYS A 30 11.62 -28.05 2.19
C LYS A 30 11.31 -26.78 2.97
N LEU A 31 10.06 -26.30 2.94
CA LEU A 31 9.65 -25.08 3.61
C LEU A 31 9.32 -25.40 5.08
N CYS A 32 9.97 -24.71 6.01
CA CYS A 32 9.84 -24.92 7.44
C CYS A 32 9.20 -23.72 8.14
N HIS A 33 8.73 -23.94 9.37
CA HIS A 33 8.27 -22.94 10.34
C HIS A 33 6.97 -22.20 10.02
N MET A 34 6.40 -22.36 8.82
CA MET A 34 5.15 -21.68 8.42
C MET A 34 3.93 -22.08 9.26
N ASP A 35 3.99 -23.23 9.90
CA ASP A 35 3.02 -23.74 10.89
C ASP A 35 3.13 -23.04 12.26
N THR A 36 4.28 -22.41 12.55
CA THR A 36 4.53 -21.69 13.81
C THR A 36 4.07 -20.23 13.78
N ILE A 37 3.77 -19.71 12.59
CA ILE A 37 3.39 -18.31 12.39
C ILE A 37 1.92 -18.09 12.75
N ASP A 38 1.67 -17.02 13.51
CA ASP A 38 0.33 -16.49 13.73
C ASP A 38 -0.10 -15.66 12.51
N TRP A 39 -0.69 -16.34 11.53
CA TRP A 39 -1.18 -15.70 10.31
C TRP A 39 -2.35 -14.75 10.55
N ARG A 40 -3.09 -14.89 11.66
CA ARG A 40 -4.19 -13.98 12.00
C ARG A 40 -3.68 -12.63 12.52
N ASP A 41 -2.45 -12.58 13.01
CA ASP A 41 -1.76 -11.31 13.30
C ASP A 41 -1.38 -10.57 12.00
N ILE A 42 -1.12 -11.29 10.91
CA ILE A 42 -0.66 -10.73 9.62
C ILE A 42 -1.83 -10.39 8.69
N VAL A 43 -2.81 -11.29 8.55
CA VAL A 43 -3.94 -11.14 7.63
C VAL A 43 -5.01 -10.25 8.25
N ARG A 44 -5.31 -9.11 7.60
CA ARG A 44 -6.34 -8.17 8.05
C ARG A 44 -7.75 -8.65 7.75
N ASP A 45 -7.92 -9.27 6.60
CA ASP A 45 -9.20 -9.78 6.15
C ASP A 45 -9.64 -10.95 7.06
N ARG A 46 -10.71 -10.74 7.83
CA ARG A 46 -11.19 -11.72 8.80
C ARG A 46 -11.73 -12.97 8.11
N ASP A 47 -12.30 -12.79 6.93
CA ASP A 47 -12.95 -13.85 6.17
C ASP A 47 -11.99 -14.53 5.19
N ALA A 48 -10.76 -14.03 5.07
CA ALA A 48 -9.76 -14.62 4.22
C ALA A 48 -9.36 -16.05 4.67
N GLU A 49 -9.19 -16.90 3.67
CA GLU A 49 -8.75 -18.28 3.84
C GLU A 49 -7.25 -18.34 4.17
N ILE A 50 -6.89 -19.13 5.17
CA ILE A 50 -5.49 -19.37 5.56
C ILE A 50 -5.25 -20.88 5.50
N VAL A 51 -4.54 -21.33 4.47
CA VAL A 51 -4.19 -22.73 4.25
C VAL A 51 -2.68 -22.88 4.37
N VAL A 52 -2.25 -23.58 5.42
CA VAL A 52 -0.84 -23.94 5.62
C VAL A 52 -0.78 -25.42 5.99
N LYS A 53 -0.42 -26.29 5.03
CA LYS A 53 -0.35 -27.75 5.23
C LYS A 53 0.62 -28.40 4.24
N ASP A 54 0.97 -29.66 4.46
CA ASP A 54 1.83 -30.44 3.55
C ASP A 54 3.16 -29.74 3.18
N ASN A 55 3.81 -29.14 4.18
CA ASN A 55 5.14 -28.53 4.03
C ASN A 55 6.22 -29.42 4.69
N GLY A 56 7.42 -28.89 4.93
CA GLY A 56 8.55 -29.64 5.47
C GLY A 56 8.22 -30.37 6.78
N ARG A 57 8.61 -31.64 6.88
CA ARG A 57 8.28 -32.53 8.01
C ARG A 57 9.37 -32.64 9.08
N SER A 58 10.62 -32.32 8.72
CA SER A 58 11.79 -32.46 9.59
C SER A 58 12.47 -31.11 9.77
N CYS A 59 11.76 -30.20 10.42
CA CYS A 59 12.20 -28.83 10.64
C CYS A 59 12.84 -28.68 12.03
N PRO A 60 13.90 -27.86 12.17
CA PRO A 60 14.40 -27.49 13.48
C PRO A 60 13.32 -26.73 14.26
N PRO A 61 13.34 -26.77 15.60
CA PRO A 61 12.45 -25.94 16.41
C PRO A 61 12.83 -24.45 16.24
N CYS A 62 11.88 -23.56 16.57
CA CYS A 62 12.19 -22.15 16.73
C CYS A 62 13.20 -21.93 17.85
N HIS A 63 13.97 -20.85 17.76
CA HIS A 63 14.79 -20.39 18.87
C HIS A 63 13.91 -20.07 20.10
N GLU A 64 14.43 -20.32 21.31
CA GLU A 64 13.69 -20.13 22.57
C GLU A 64 13.17 -18.69 22.76
N ALA A 65 13.98 -17.71 22.35
CA ALA A 65 13.62 -16.29 22.34
C ALA A 65 12.32 -15.98 21.57
N CYS A 66 11.96 -16.80 20.58
CA CYS A 66 10.80 -16.59 19.73
C CYS A 66 9.48 -17.10 20.33
N LYS A 67 9.53 -17.73 21.52
CA LYS A 67 8.34 -18.26 22.21
C LYS A 67 7.43 -19.08 21.29
N GLY A 68 8.05 -19.86 20.40
CA GLY A 68 7.37 -20.76 19.48
C GLY A 68 6.83 -20.15 18.18
N ARG A 69 7.12 -18.89 17.83
CA ARG A 69 6.71 -18.29 16.54
C ARG A 69 7.90 -17.73 15.77
N CYS A 70 8.26 -18.33 14.64
CA CYS A 70 9.46 -17.92 13.90
C CYS A 70 9.36 -18.14 12.38
N TRP A 71 10.05 -17.29 11.64
CA TRP A 71 10.31 -17.47 10.20
C TRP A 71 11.48 -18.43 9.94
N GLY A 72 12.29 -18.72 10.96
CA GLY A 72 13.52 -19.48 10.88
C GLY A 72 14.08 -19.85 12.27
N PRO A 73 15.16 -20.65 12.33
CA PRO A 73 15.67 -21.21 13.58
C PRO A 73 16.48 -20.21 14.43
N ARG A 74 16.79 -19.01 13.92
CA ARG A 74 17.65 -18.05 14.62
C ARG A 74 16.86 -17.15 15.57
N PRO A 75 17.48 -16.56 16.61
CA PRO A 75 16.81 -15.60 17.49
C PRO A 75 16.37 -14.32 16.78
N GLU A 76 16.95 -14.00 15.62
CA GLU A 76 16.53 -12.82 14.83
C GLU A 76 15.30 -13.09 13.96
N ASP A 77 14.95 -14.36 13.75
CA ASP A 77 13.87 -14.79 12.85
C ASP A 77 12.52 -14.88 13.56
N CYS A 78 12.39 -14.34 14.77
CA CYS A 78 11.14 -14.41 15.52
C CYS A 78 10.02 -13.62 14.84
N GLN A 79 8.79 -14.14 14.87
CA GLN A 79 7.63 -13.36 14.48
C GLN A 79 7.36 -12.29 15.54
N THR A 80 7.43 -11.02 15.14
CA THR A 80 6.94 -9.90 15.96
C THR A 80 5.45 -9.76 15.76
N LEU A 81 4.66 -9.89 16.84
CA LEU A 81 3.22 -9.67 16.79
C LEU A 81 2.93 -8.17 16.76
N THR A 82 2.02 -7.77 15.87
CA THR A 82 1.67 -6.37 15.62
C THR A 82 0.22 -6.04 15.99
N LYS A 83 -0.71 -7.00 15.93
CA LYS A 83 -2.14 -6.76 16.23
C LYS A 83 -2.54 -7.19 17.63
N THR A 84 -2.03 -8.34 18.08
CA THR A 84 -2.54 -9.02 19.28
C THR A 84 -2.13 -8.35 20.60
N ILE A 85 -1.19 -7.41 20.56
CA ILE A 85 -0.64 -6.72 21.75
C ILE A 85 -1.27 -5.31 21.92
N CYS A 86 -2.02 -4.84 20.93
CA CYS A 86 -2.51 -3.47 20.94
C CYS A 86 -3.63 -3.24 21.97
N ALA A 87 -3.64 -2.04 22.54
CA ALA A 87 -4.76 -1.56 23.32
C ALA A 87 -6.03 -1.45 22.42
N PRO A 88 -7.24 -1.77 22.92
CA PRO A 88 -8.47 -1.80 22.12
C PRO A 88 -8.79 -0.50 21.33
N GLN A 89 -8.36 0.65 21.84
CA GLN A 89 -8.50 1.96 21.21
C GLN A 89 -7.69 2.13 19.92
N CYS A 90 -6.64 1.33 19.71
CA CYS A 90 -5.75 1.47 18.57
C CYS A 90 -6.30 0.81 17.29
N ASN A 91 -7.52 0.24 17.34
CA ASN A 91 -8.17 -0.42 16.20
C ASN A 91 -7.29 -1.47 15.49
N GLY A 92 -6.36 -2.08 16.24
CA GLY A 92 -5.44 -3.11 15.74
C GLY A 92 -4.08 -2.61 15.21
N HIS A 93 -3.78 -1.31 15.27
CA HIS A 93 -2.51 -0.73 14.79
C HIS A 93 -1.77 0.00 15.90
N CYS A 94 -0.67 -0.55 16.38
CA CYS A 94 0.13 0.05 17.44
C CYS A 94 1.62 -0.21 17.26
N PHE A 95 2.43 0.64 17.87
CA PHE A 95 3.87 0.44 18.03
C PHE A 95 4.24 0.03 19.47
N GLY A 96 3.24 -0.20 20.32
CA GLY A 96 3.40 -0.67 21.70
C GLY A 96 2.06 -1.00 22.37
N PRO A 97 2.09 -1.63 23.56
CA PRO A 97 0.89 -2.13 24.22
C PRO A 97 0.00 -1.05 24.83
N ASN A 98 0.51 0.16 25.02
CA ASN A 98 -0.21 1.18 25.78
C ASN A 98 -1.27 1.89 24.91
N PRO A 99 -2.35 2.36 25.54
CA PRO A 99 -3.36 3.25 24.96
C PRO A 99 -2.89 4.42 24.10
N ASN A 100 -1.70 4.96 24.40
CA ASN A 100 -1.11 6.12 23.72
C ASN A 100 -0.09 5.73 22.64
N GLN A 101 0.07 4.44 22.37
CA GLN A 101 1.03 3.90 21.39
C GLN A 101 0.34 3.39 20.12
N CYS A 102 -0.77 4.04 19.74
CA CYS A 102 -1.47 3.75 18.50
C CYS A 102 -0.75 4.35 17.30
N CYS A 103 -0.82 3.66 16.16
CA CYS A 103 -0.33 4.20 14.90
C CYS A 103 -1.23 5.32 14.38
N HIS A 104 -0.71 6.08 13.43
CA HIS A 104 -1.49 7.05 12.67
C HIS A 104 -2.58 6.37 11.84
N ASP A 105 -3.72 7.03 11.65
CA ASP A 105 -4.88 6.48 10.92
C ASP A 105 -4.58 6.15 9.44
N GLU A 106 -3.57 6.80 8.87
CA GLU A 106 -3.10 6.60 7.50
C GLU A 106 -2.06 5.50 7.35
N CYS A 107 -1.65 4.87 8.45
CA CYS A 107 -0.86 3.65 8.36
C CYS A 107 -1.75 2.51 7.83
N ALA A 108 -1.25 1.79 6.84
CA ALA A 108 -1.92 0.57 6.38
C ALA A 108 -1.87 -0.53 7.46
N GLY A 109 -0.82 -0.45 8.30
CA GLY A 109 -0.48 -1.46 9.27
C GLY A 109 0.31 -0.98 10.47
N GLY A 110 1.45 -1.63 10.73
CA GLY A 110 2.35 -1.26 11.81
C GLY A 110 3.07 0.08 11.56
N CYS A 111 3.64 0.62 12.63
CA CYS A 111 4.40 1.86 12.63
C CYS A 111 5.52 1.80 13.67
N SER A 112 6.48 2.73 13.59
CA SER A 112 7.50 2.95 14.61
C SER A 112 7.15 4.05 15.61
N GLY A 113 6.02 4.75 15.41
CA GLY A 113 5.60 5.91 16.16
C GLY A 113 4.22 6.42 15.73
N PRO A 114 3.70 7.47 16.38
CA PRO A 114 2.32 7.93 16.19
C PRO A 114 2.13 8.82 14.95
N GLN A 115 3.19 9.22 14.24
CA GLN A 115 3.09 10.18 13.13
C GLN A 115 2.79 9.48 11.80
N ASP A 116 2.29 10.25 10.83
CA ASP A 116 2.05 9.83 9.46
C ASP A 116 3.33 9.44 8.70
N THR A 117 4.50 9.89 9.15
CA THR A 117 5.81 9.50 8.63
C THR A 117 6.38 8.23 9.25
N ASP A 118 5.79 7.74 10.33
CA ASP A 118 6.30 6.58 11.08
C ASP A 118 5.67 5.25 10.61
N CYS A 119 4.80 5.31 9.61
CA CYS A 119 4.15 4.12 9.05
C CYS A 119 5.14 3.26 8.27
N PHE A 120 5.06 1.94 8.43
CA PHE A 120 5.84 1.03 7.56
C PHE A 120 5.29 0.99 6.12
N ALA A 121 3.99 1.25 5.96
CA ALA A 121 3.34 1.40 4.68
C ALA A 121 2.12 2.33 4.79
N CYS A 122 1.86 3.11 3.74
CA CYS A 122 0.71 4.01 3.68
C CYS A 122 -0.54 3.27 3.26
N ARG A 123 -1.65 3.58 3.90
CA ARG A 123 -2.98 3.03 3.58
C ARG A 123 -3.47 3.47 2.21
N LEU A 124 -3.18 4.71 1.83
CA LEU A 124 -3.65 5.34 0.59
C LEU A 124 -2.48 5.85 -0.25
N PHE A 125 -1.89 6.99 0.12
CA PHE A 125 -0.81 7.60 -0.65
C PHE A 125 0.40 7.92 0.21
N ASN A 126 1.59 7.77 -0.37
CA ASN A 126 2.83 8.27 0.17
C ASN A 126 3.18 9.61 -0.51
N ASP A 127 3.23 10.67 0.27
CA ASP A 127 3.70 11.99 -0.14
C ASP A 127 5.07 12.28 0.47
N SER A 128 6.13 11.96 -0.27
CA SER A 128 7.52 12.24 0.13
C SER A 128 7.89 11.72 1.54
N GLY A 129 7.33 10.57 1.92
CA GLY A 129 7.56 9.92 3.22
C GLY A 129 6.36 9.98 4.17
N ALA A 130 5.46 10.96 4.02
CA ALA A 130 4.26 11.07 4.85
C ALA A 130 3.08 10.28 4.24
N CYS A 131 2.34 9.53 5.06
CA CYS A 131 1.14 8.84 4.63
C CYS A 131 -0.08 9.76 4.68
N VAL A 132 -0.67 10.04 3.51
CA VAL A 132 -1.77 11.00 3.36
C VAL A 132 -2.99 10.37 2.70
N ARG A 133 -4.18 10.93 3.02
CA ARG A 133 -5.45 10.52 2.40
C ARG A 133 -5.56 10.90 0.93
N GLN A 134 -4.99 12.04 0.57
CA GLN A 134 -5.09 12.62 -0.75
C GLN A 134 -3.79 13.36 -1.07
N CYS A 135 -3.32 13.25 -2.30
CA CYS A 135 -2.21 14.08 -2.76
C CYS A 135 -2.59 15.57 -2.79
N PRO A 136 -1.62 16.48 -2.63
CA PRO A 136 -1.82 17.93 -2.75
C PRO A 136 -2.61 18.33 -4.00
N GLN A 137 -3.78 18.95 -3.79
CA GLN A 137 -4.73 19.24 -4.85
C GLN A 137 -4.22 20.32 -5.83
N PRO A 138 -4.65 20.29 -7.11
CA PRO A 138 -4.27 21.28 -8.13
C PRO A 138 -4.69 22.72 -7.82
N LEU A 139 -5.77 22.88 -7.06
CA LEU A 139 -6.34 24.16 -6.70
C LEU A 139 -6.42 24.28 -5.19
N VAL A 140 -6.07 25.44 -4.65
CA VAL A 140 -6.15 25.76 -3.22
C VAL A 140 -6.99 27.02 -3.02
N TYR A 141 -7.78 27.04 -1.96
CA TYR A 141 -8.60 28.20 -1.63
C TYR A 141 -7.74 29.34 -1.08
N ASN A 142 -7.73 30.48 -1.77
CA ASN A 142 -7.05 31.68 -1.32
C ASN A 142 -8.02 32.56 -0.51
N LYS A 143 -7.70 32.78 0.77
CA LYS A 143 -8.51 33.57 1.71
C LYS A 143 -8.53 35.08 1.40
N LEU A 144 -7.58 35.59 0.61
CA LEU A 144 -7.50 37.00 0.24
C LEU A 144 -8.41 37.32 -0.96
N THR A 145 -8.45 36.42 -1.94
CA THR A 145 -9.25 36.58 -3.17
C THR A 145 -10.61 35.88 -3.08
N PHE A 146 -10.82 35.02 -2.08
CA PHE A 146 -12.00 34.18 -1.90
C PHE A 146 -12.27 33.26 -3.10
N GLN A 147 -11.20 32.85 -3.80
CA GLN A 147 -11.25 32.04 -5.01
C GLN A 147 -10.31 30.82 -4.91
N LEU A 148 -10.53 29.85 -5.80
CA LEU A 148 -9.62 28.73 -6.00
C LEU A 148 -8.50 29.16 -6.95
N GLU A 149 -7.25 29.04 -6.50
CA GLU A 149 -6.07 29.42 -7.27
C GLU A 149 -5.14 28.21 -7.50
N PRO A 150 -4.34 28.20 -8.57
CA PRO A 150 -3.37 27.14 -8.83
C PRO A 150 -2.43 26.94 -7.64
N ASN A 151 -2.33 25.70 -7.17
CA ASN A 151 -1.46 25.34 -6.05
C ASN A 151 -0.03 25.06 -6.57
N PRO A 152 1.00 25.83 -6.16
CA PRO A 152 2.39 25.56 -6.57
C PRO A 152 2.94 24.24 -6.02
N HIS A 153 2.30 23.66 -5.00
CA HIS A 153 2.68 22.39 -4.39
C HIS A 153 1.85 21.19 -4.89
N THR A 154 1.16 21.34 -6.02
CA THR A 154 0.35 20.27 -6.62
C THR A 154 1.17 19.00 -6.85
N LYS A 155 0.58 17.84 -6.53
CA LYS A 155 1.12 16.52 -6.89
C LYS A 155 0.00 15.63 -7.40
N TYR A 156 0.37 14.69 -8.25
CA TYR A 156 -0.54 13.76 -8.91
C TYR A 156 -0.41 12.35 -8.34
N GLN A 157 -1.52 11.62 -8.32
CA GLN A 157 -1.57 10.24 -7.85
C GLN A 157 -1.00 9.32 -8.93
N TYR A 158 0.06 8.58 -8.59
CA TYR A 158 0.60 7.51 -9.41
C TYR A 158 0.62 6.21 -8.58
N GLY A 159 -0.43 5.41 -8.72
CA GLY A 159 -0.67 4.28 -7.81
C GLY A 159 -0.83 4.78 -6.37
N GLY A 160 0.02 4.30 -5.46
CA GLY A 160 0.04 4.71 -4.05
C GLY A 160 1.03 5.84 -3.72
N VAL A 161 1.52 6.61 -4.69
CA VAL A 161 2.54 7.65 -4.47
C VAL A 161 2.11 8.98 -5.09
N CYS A 162 2.41 10.09 -4.41
CA CYS A 162 2.22 11.45 -4.91
C CYS A 162 3.48 11.93 -5.66
N VAL A 163 3.33 12.26 -6.94
CA VAL A 163 4.43 12.68 -7.82
C VAL A 163 4.23 14.12 -8.31
N ALA A 164 5.32 14.90 -8.39
CA ALA A 164 5.24 16.28 -8.91
C ALA A 164 4.96 16.33 -10.43
N SER A 165 5.41 15.32 -11.16
CA SER A 165 5.13 15.15 -12.59
C SER A 165 4.87 13.67 -12.89
N CYS A 166 3.97 13.40 -13.85
CA CYS A 166 3.71 12.03 -14.25
C CYS A 166 4.94 11.43 -14.96
N PRO A 167 5.20 10.12 -14.78
CA PRO A 167 6.26 9.42 -15.51
C PRO A 167 6.09 9.49 -17.03
N HIS A 168 7.15 9.13 -17.77
CA HIS A 168 7.09 9.07 -19.23
C HIS A 168 5.95 8.14 -19.72
N ASN A 169 5.25 8.55 -20.78
CA ASN A 169 4.03 7.92 -21.33
C ASN A 169 2.78 7.96 -20.44
N PHE A 170 2.76 8.78 -19.40
CA PHE A 170 1.54 9.07 -18.63
C PHE A 170 1.07 10.49 -18.88
N VAL A 171 -0.23 10.68 -18.76
CA VAL A 171 -0.92 11.96 -18.88
C VAL A 171 -1.69 12.25 -17.61
N VAL A 172 -1.83 13.53 -17.25
CA VAL A 172 -2.59 13.95 -16.07
C VAL A 172 -4.07 13.94 -16.40
N ASP A 173 -4.86 13.16 -15.68
CA ASP A 173 -6.32 13.31 -15.65
C ASP A 173 -6.79 13.74 -14.25
N GLN A 174 -7.29 14.97 -14.15
CA GLN A 174 -7.70 15.63 -12.90
C GLN A 174 -6.60 15.64 -11.83
N THR A 175 -6.51 14.60 -11.01
CA THR A 175 -5.56 14.46 -9.90
C THR A 175 -4.69 13.21 -10.00
N SER A 176 -4.80 12.46 -11.11
CA SER A 176 -4.15 11.15 -11.28
C SER A 176 -3.34 11.07 -12.58
N CYS A 177 -2.27 10.30 -12.55
CA CYS A 177 -1.51 9.93 -13.73
C CYS A 177 -2.13 8.69 -14.38
N VAL A 178 -2.65 8.83 -15.60
CA VAL A 178 -3.29 7.75 -16.37
C VAL A 178 -2.50 7.45 -17.64
N ARG A 179 -2.61 6.22 -18.16
CA ARG A 179 -1.89 5.81 -19.39
C ARG A 179 -2.47 6.42 -20.66
N ALA A 180 -3.76 6.73 -20.63
CA ALA A 180 -4.49 7.34 -21.74
C ALA A 180 -5.69 8.10 -21.19
N CYS A 181 -6.11 9.15 -21.88
CA CYS A 181 -7.29 9.90 -21.48
C CYS A 181 -8.56 9.03 -21.55
N PRO A 182 -9.53 9.27 -20.64
CA PRO A 182 -10.87 8.72 -20.75
C PRO A 182 -11.52 9.01 -22.12
N PRO A 183 -12.50 8.21 -22.57
CA PRO A 183 -13.11 8.35 -23.90
C PRO A 183 -13.78 9.71 -24.18
N ASP A 184 -14.14 10.45 -23.13
CA ASP A 184 -14.76 11.78 -23.17
C ASP A 184 -13.75 12.94 -23.11
N LYS A 185 -12.45 12.63 -23.04
CA LYS A 185 -11.35 13.58 -22.94
C LYS A 185 -10.29 13.34 -24.02
N MET A 186 -9.54 14.39 -24.35
CA MET A 186 -8.41 14.35 -25.27
C MET A 186 -7.13 14.82 -24.59
N GLU A 187 -5.99 14.33 -25.07
CA GLU A 187 -4.68 14.77 -24.60
C GLU A 187 -4.36 16.16 -25.18
N VAL A 188 -4.02 17.10 -24.30
CA VAL A 188 -3.57 18.44 -24.65
C VAL A 188 -2.26 18.74 -23.94
N ASP A 189 -1.35 19.46 -24.60
CA ASP A 189 -0.14 19.95 -23.97
C ASP A 189 -0.39 21.36 -23.44
N LYS A 190 -0.28 21.54 -22.12
CA LYS A 190 -0.34 22.84 -21.45
C LYS A 190 0.96 23.11 -20.73
N ASN A 191 1.73 24.08 -21.22
CA ASN A 191 3.02 24.48 -20.65
C ASN A 191 4.02 23.31 -20.51
N GLY A 192 4.04 22.36 -21.46
CA GLY A 192 4.90 21.18 -21.42
C GLY A 192 4.39 20.05 -20.54
N LEU A 193 3.17 20.19 -19.99
CA LEU A 193 2.47 19.15 -19.23
C LEU A 193 1.34 18.56 -20.07
N LYS A 194 1.38 17.25 -20.29
CA LYS A 194 0.31 16.50 -20.98
C LYS A 194 -0.86 16.27 -20.03
N MET A 195 -2.02 16.80 -20.38
CA MET A 195 -3.23 16.75 -19.56
C MET A 195 -4.43 16.27 -20.38
N CYS A 196 -5.42 15.67 -19.71
CA CYS A 196 -6.68 15.27 -20.31
C CYS A 196 -7.73 16.36 -20.12
N GLU A 197 -8.25 16.89 -21.23
CA GLU A 197 -9.33 17.88 -21.20
C GLU A 197 -10.62 17.37 -21.87
N PRO A 198 -11.80 17.74 -21.34
CA PRO A 198 -13.07 17.37 -21.94
C PRO A 198 -13.17 17.87 -23.40
N CYS A 199 -13.64 17.01 -24.29
CA CYS A 199 -13.70 17.31 -25.73
C CYS A 199 -14.77 18.35 -26.11
N GLY A 200 -15.64 18.77 -25.19
CA GLY A 200 -16.74 19.71 -25.47
C GLY A 200 -17.81 19.18 -26.45
N GLY A 201 -17.82 17.87 -26.71
CA GLY A 201 -18.64 17.21 -27.74
C GLY A 201 -18.13 15.80 -28.04
N LEU A 202 -18.15 15.38 -29.30
CA LEU A 202 -17.52 14.13 -29.73
C LEU A 202 -16.00 14.30 -29.78
N CYS A 203 -15.26 13.44 -29.08
CA CYS A 203 -13.81 13.43 -29.18
C CYS A 203 -13.34 13.06 -30.59
N PRO A 204 -12.31 13.73 -31.14
CA PRO A 204 -11.73 13.35 -32.41
C PRO A 204 -11.26 11.88 -32.36
N LYS A 205 -11.81 11.02 -33.23
CA LYS A 205 -11.49 9.57 -33.27
C LYS A 205 -10.08 9.25 -33.82
N GLY A 206 -9.10 10.14 -33.65
CA GLY A 206 -7.84 10.11 -34.37
C GLY A 206 -6.72 9.25 -33.78
N GLU A 207 -6.64 9.02 -32.47
CA GLU A 207 -5.40 8.48 -31.86
C GLU A 207 -5.58 7.55 -30.64
N GLN A 208 -6.80 7.11 -30.31
CA GLN A 208 -7.01 6.22 -29.15
C GLN A 208 -6.96 4.70 -29.47
N GLU A 209 -6.93 4.30 -30.75
CA GLU A 209 -6.96 2.88 -31.12
C GLU A 209 -5.58 2.17 -31.19
N MET A 210 -4.46 2.89 -31.19
CA MET A 210 -3.14 2.23 -31.26
C MET A 210 -2.63 1.64 -29.92
N VAL A 211 -3.18 2.06 -28.77
CA VAL A 211 -2.68 1.60 -27.45
C VAL A 211 -3.37 0.32 -26.96
N ARG A 212 -4.46 -0.13 -27.59
CA ARG A 212 -5.19 -1.36 -27.20
C ARG A 212 -4.77 -2.61 -27.97
N ARG A 213 -3.69 -2.56 -28.76
CA ARG A 213 -3.19 -3.67 -29.58
C ARG A 213 -1.70 -3.95 -29.36
N TRP A 214 -1.26 -4.08 -28.12
CA TRP A 214 -0.03 -4.82 -27.76
C TRP A 214 -0.19 -5.44 -26.37
#